data_AF-A0A4P7C479-F1
#
_entry.id   AF-A0A4P7C479-F1
#
_cell.length_a   1.000
_cell.length_b   1.000
_cell.length_c   1.000
_cell.angle_alpha   90.00
_cell.angle_beta   90.00
_cell.angle_gamma   90.00
#
_symmetry.space_group_name_H-M   'P 1'
#
loop_
_entity.id
_entity.type
_entity.pdbx_description
1 polymer ?
#
loop_
_entity_poly.entity_id
_entity_poly.type
_entity_poly.pdbx_seq_one_letter_code
_entity_poly.pdbx_strand_id
1 'polypeptide(L)'
;MWLDDREVALDEVILKCKDIERDYKKVSSLTDDLLLLHLFEELAEQRKNWVARLESHIRKLGGLPSDIDPEKQVLEEIITHTKVALSDDEHNILLDERQKEEEELKKLVKLALKQKIPDKTRSLLRHIEEEIEITQKRLLEIRSRS
;
A
#
# COMPACT_ATOMS: atom_id res chain seq x y z
N MET A 1 -3.72 -27.95 -7.48
CA MET A 1 -2.57 -27.04 -7.29
C MET A 1 -2.71 -25.82 -8.20
N TRP A 2 -3.79 -25.04 -8.04
CA TRP A 2 -4.13 -23.85 -8.85
C TRP A 2 -4.86 -22.78 -8.00
N LEU A 3 -5.43 -23.20 -6.86
CA LEU A 3 -5.97 -22.30 -5.83
C LEU A 3 -4.82 -21.51 -5.18
N ASP A 4 -3.74 -22.21 -4.82
CA ASP A 4 -2.53 -21.64 -4.22
C ASP A 4 -1.97 -20.44 -4.98
N ASP A 5 -1.60 -20.56 -6.26
CA ASP A 5 -0.87 -19.49 -6.96
C ASP A 5 -1.64 -18.16 -7.06
N ARG A 6 -2.96 -18.23 -7.23
CA ARG A 6 -3.82 -17.03 -7.27
C ARG A 6 -4.09 -16.48 -5.87
N GLU A 7 -4.19 -17.33 -4.87
CA GLU A 7 -4.39 -16.92 -3.48
C GLU A 7 -3.12 -16.25 -2.97
N VAL A 8 -1.96 -16.89 -3.16
CA VAL A 8 -0.63 -16.33 -2.88
C VAL A 8 -0.46 -14.99 -3.57
N ALA A 9 -0.76 -14.88 -4.87
CA ALA A 9 -0.60 -13.60 -5.58
C ALA A 9 -1.53 -12.49 -5.07
N LEU A 10 -2.76 -12.81 -4.64
CA LEU A 10 -3.66 -11.83 -4.03
C LEU A 10 -3.23 -11.49 -2.59
N ASP A 11 -2.71 -12.46 -1.87
CA ASP A 11 -2.22 -12.33 -0.50
C ASP A 11 -0.97 -11.45 -0.46
N GLU A 12 -0.02 -11.63 -1.38
CA GLU A 12 1.14 -10.75 -1.52
C GLU A 12 0.74 -9.29 -1.77
N VAL A 13 -0.29 -9.05 -2.59
CA VAL A 13 -0.85 -7.71 -2.81
C VAL A 13 -1.46 -7.16 -1.52
N ILE A 14 -2.19 -7.99 -0.75
CA ILE A 14 -2.77 -7.58 0.53
C ILE A 14 -1.67 -7.21 1.53
N LEU A 15 -0.68 -8.09 1.70
CA LEU A 15 0.43 -7.89 2.62
C LEU A 15 1.20 -6.61 2.27
N LYS A 16 1.52 -6.39 0.99
CA LYS A 16 2.19 -5.16 0.55
C LYS A 16 1.31 -3.92 0.73
N CYS A 17 -0.01 -4.00 0.50
CA CYS A 17 -0.91 -2.88 0.80
C CYS A 17 -0.92 -2.54 2.29
N LYS A 18 -0.96 -3.54 3.17
CA LYS A 18 -0.94 -3.34 4.63
C LYS A 18 0.42 -2.78 5.10
N ASP A 19 1.52 -3.19 4.46
CA ASP A 19 2.87 -2.66 4.70
C ASP A 19 2.95 -1.18 4.32
N ILE A 20 2.50 -0.82 3.12
CA ILE A 20 2.45 0.56 2.63
C ILE A 20 1.52 1.43 3.48
N GLU A 21 0.35 0.92 3.90
CA GLU A 21 -0.54 1.63 4.83
C GLU A 21 0.19 2.00 6.12
N ARG A 22 0.96 1.06 6.67
CA ARG A 22 1.74 1.25 7.90
C ARG A 22 2.82 2.31 7.71
N ASP A 23 3.58 2.22 6.62
CA ASP A 23 4.63 3.18 6.31
C ASP A 23 4.07 4.60 6.13
N TYR A 24 2.96 4.77 5.42
CA TYR A 24 2.30 6.07 5.30
C TYR A 24 1.86 6.66 6.65
N LYS A 25 1.30 5.85 7.55
CA LYS A 25 0.92 6.29 8.92
C LYS A 25 2.13 6.65 9.78
N LYS A 26 3.23 5.91 9.61
CA LYS A 26 4.48 6.17 10.34
C LYS A 26 5.07 7.50 9.88
N VAL A 27 5.16 7.72 8.57
CA VAL A 27 5.72 8.93 7.99
C VAL A 27 4.85 10.15 8.24
N SER A 28 3.52 10.03 8.16
CA SER A 28 2.60 11.15 8.47
C SER A 28 2.77 11.64 9.91
N SER A 29 3.21 10.77 10.82
CA SER A 29 3.53 11.12 12.22
C SER A 29 4.90 11.81 12.39
N LEU A 30 5.77 11.74 11.37
CA LEU A 30 7.14 12.25 11.41
C LEU A 30 7.30 13.60 10.68
N THR A 31 6.47 13.90 9.69
CA THR A 31 6.53 15.16 8.92
C THR A 31 5.65 16.27 9.51
N ASP A 32 6.11 17.52 9.40
CA ASP A 32 5.33 18.73 9.71
C ASP A 32 4.66 19.34 8.47
N ASP A 33 4.93 18.82 7.28
CA ASP A 33 4.32 19.31 6.04
C ASP A 33 2.85 18.85 5.96
N LEU A 34 1.92 19.81 6.04
CA LEU A 34 0.48 19.52 6.04
C LEU A 34 -0.02 18.90 4.73
N LEU A 35 0.63 19.19 3.59
CA LEU A 35 0.24 18.62 2.30
C LEU A 35 0.64 17.14 2.22
N LEU A 36 1.87 16.82 2.65
CA LEU A 36 2.35 15.44 2.73
C LEU A 36 1.58 14.63 3.77
N LEU A 37 1.30 15.22 4.93
CA LEU A 37 0.52 14.57 5.98
C LEU A 37 -0.87 14.18 5.46
N HIS A 38 -1.59 15.13 4.83
CA HIS A 38 -2.91 14.84 4.28
C HIS A 38 -2.86 13.80 3.16
N LEU A 39 -1.85 13.88 2.27
CA LEU A 39 -1.67 12.88 1.21
C LEU A 39 -1.42 11.48 1.79
N PHE A 40 -0.52 11.35 2.76
CA PHE A 40 -0.19 10.05 3.36
C PHE A 40 -1.36 9.45 4.13
N GLU A 41 -2.16 10.26 4.82
CA GLU A 41 -3.40 9.80 5.44
C GLU A 41 -4.41 9.30 4.40
N GLU A 42 -4.65 10.06 3.32
CA GLU A 42 -5.54 9.65 2.22
C GLU A 42 -5.09 8.32 1.60
N LEU A 43 -3.78 8.19 1.31
CA LEU A 43 -3.21 6.98 0.72
C LEU A 43 -3.31 5.80 1.68
N ALA A 44 -3.05 5.99 2.98
CA ALA A 44 -3.21 4.93 3.97
C ALA A 44 -4.66 4.41 4.04
N GLU A 45 -5.64 5.31 4.07
CA GLU A 45 -7.06 4.92 4.05
C GLU A 45 -7.45 4.19 2.76
N GLN A 46 -6.90 4.62 1.63
CA GLN A 46 -7.11 3.97 0.34
C GLN A 46 -6.55 2.53 0.33
N ARG A 47 -5.32 2.33 0.83
CA ARG A 47 -4.70 0.99 0.96
C ARG A 47 -5.52 0.09 1.88
N LYS A 48 -5.99 0.61 3.02
CA LYS A 48 -6.88 -0.09 3.95
C LYS A 48 -8.19 -0.54 3.26
N ASN A 49 -8.79 0.33 2.44
CA ASN A 49 -10.00 -0.02 1.69
C ASN A 49 -9.74 -1.15 0.68
N TRP A 50 -8.62 -1.11 -0.03
CA TRP A 50 -8.24 -2.16 -0.99
C TRP A 50 -8.03 -3.50 -0.30
N VAL A 51 -7.32 -3.52 0.83
CA VAL A 51 -7.14 -4.71 1.66
C VAL A 51 -8.48 -5.34 2.00
N ALA A 52 -9.41 -4.57 2.58
CA ALA A 52 -10.73 -5.10 2.97
C ALA A 52 -11.51 -5.68 1.78
N ARG A 53 -11.41 -5.05 0.60
CA ARG A 53 -12.06 -5.53 -0.63
C ARG A 53 -11.40 -6.79 -1.16
N LEU A 54 -10.07 -6.87 -1.17
CA LEU A 54 -9.32 -8.05 -1.62
C LEU A 54 -9.54 -9.24 -0.67
N GLU A 55 -9.51 -9.03 0.64
CA GLU A 55 -9.83 -10.05 1.66
C GLU A 55 -11.26 -10.58 1.49
N SER A 56 -12.23 -9.71 1.22
CA SER A 56 -13.61 -10.12 0.90
C SER A 56 -13.67 -11.01 -0.36
N HIS A 57 -12.83 -10.72 -1.36
CA HIS A 57 -12.75 -11.51 -2.59
C HIS A 57 -12.06 -12.87 -2.37
N ILE A 58 -10.98 -12.94 -1.57
CA ILE A 58 -10.32 -14.20 -1.21
C ILE A 58 -11.29 -15.11 -0.44
N ARG A 59 -12.00 -14.57 0.56
CA ARG A 59 -13.01 -15.33 1.32
C ARG A 59 -14.12 -15.88 0.43
N LYS A 60 -14.57 -15.11 -0.58
CA LYS A 60 -15.56 -15.57 -1.58
C LYS A 60 -15.02 -16.64 -2.53
N LEU A 61 -13.70 -16.72 -2.69
CA LEU A 61 -13.03 -17.74 -3.51
C LEU A 61 -12.78 -19.05 -2.74
N GLY A 62 -13.15 -19.11 -1.46
CA GLY A 62 -12.94 -20.25 -0.57
C GLY A 62 -11.60 -20.22 0.16
N GLY A 63 -10.84 -19.13 0.04
CA GLY A 63 -9.55 -18.94 0.68
C GLY A 63 -9.64 -18.24 2.04
N LEU A 64 -8.56 -18.31 2.79
CA LEU A 64 -8.35 -17.52 4.01
C LEU A 64 -7.27 -16.46 3.73
N PRO A 65 -7.59 -15.16 3.81
CA PRO A 65 -6.55 -14.14 3.68
C PRO A 65 -5.57 -14.28 4.84
N SER A 66 -4.27 -14.16 4.56
CA SER A 66 -3.27 -14.06 5.61
C SER A 66 -3.47 -12.74 6.35
N ASP A 67 -3.57 -12.84 7.67
CA ASP A 67 -3.39 -11.66 8.49
C ASP A 67 -1.89 -11.31 8.55
N ILE A 68 -1.57 -10.06 8.83
CA ILE A 68 -0.20 -9.75 9.23
C ILE A 68 0.01 -10.50 10.54
N ASP A 69 1.10 -11.25 10.66
CA ASP A 69 1.47 -11.93 11.90
C ASP A 69 1.20 -11.01 13.11
N PRO A 70 0.44 -11.45 14.12
CA PRO A 70 0.09 -10.61 15.26
C PRO A 70 1.34 -10.09 16.00
N GLU A 71 2.47 -10.80 15.90
CA GLU A 71 3.77 -10.32 16.39
C GLU A 71 4.30 -9.07 15.66
N LYS A 72 3.99 -8.90 14.37
CA LYS A 72 4.26 -7.66 13.60
C LYS A 72 3.23 -6.56 13.83
N GLN A 73 2.03 -6.88 14.36
CA GLN A 73 1.02 -5.89 14.74
C GLN A 73 1.30 -5.29 16.13
N VAL A 74 1.76 -6.10 17.08
CA VAL A 74 1.94 -5.68 18.49
C VAL A 74 3.18 -4.81 18.72
N LEU A 75 4.19 -4.84 17.83
CA LEU A 75 5.45 -4.14 18.06
C LEU A 75 5.39 -2.60 17.90
N GLU A 76 4.30 -2.03 17.38
CA GLU A 76 4.31 -0.63 16.90
C GLU A 76 3.16 0.25 17.44
N GLU A 77 2.47 -0.12 18.53
CA GLU A 77 1.59 0.80 19.28
C GLU A 77 2.36 1.82 20.16
N ILE A 78 3.62 2.11 19.83
CA ILE A 78 4.39 3.21 20.43
C ILE A 78 4.87 4.13 19.30
N ILE A 79 3.93 4.76 18.59
CA ILE A 79 4.24 5.99 17.84
C ILE A 79 4.39 7.08 18.90
N THR A 80 5.62 7.23 19.41
CA THR A 80 5.97 8.39 20.22
C THR A 80 5.99 9.57 19.25
N HIS A 81 4.91 10.35 19.21
CA HIS A 81 4.71 11.50 18.32
C HIS A 81 5.76 12.61 18.52
N THR A 82 6.99 12.37 18.05
CA THR A 82 8.00 13.42 17.91
C THR A 82 8.07 13.74 16.43
N LYS A 83 7.37 14.80 16.01
CA LYS A 83 7.52 15.33 14.66
C LYS A 83 8.95 15.83 14.51
N VAL A 84 9.61 15.45 13.43
CA VAL A 84 10.97 15.89 13.13
C VAL A 84 10.88 16.79 11.92
N ALA A 85 11.45 17.99 12.02
CA ALA A 85 11.66 18.83 10.86
C ALA A 85 12.65 18.13 9.94
N LEU A 86 12.13 17.45 8.92
CA LEU A 86 12.93 16.77 7.90
C LEU A 86 13.61 17.81 7.03
N SER A 87 14.86 17.55 6.69
CA SER A 87 15.60 18.34 5.70
C SER A 87 15.04 18.08 4.29
N ASP A 88 15.30 18.99 3.35
CA ASP A 88 14.86 18.84 1.95
C ASP A 88 15.38 17.54 1.30
N ASP A 89 16.60 17.13 1.63
CA ASP A 89 17.19 15.88 1.19
C ASP A 89 16.46 14.65 1.77
N GLU A 90 16.04 14.71 3.04
CA GLU A 90 15.28 13.66 3.70
C GLU A 90 13.86 13.54 3.15
N HIS A 91 13.22 14.66 2.78
CA HIS A 91 11.94 14.67 2.05
C HIS A 91 12.08 13.95 0.71
N ASN A 92 13.13 14.25 -0.05
CA ASN A 92 13.36 13.64 -1.34
C ASN A 92 13.65 12.13 -1.25
N ILE A 93 14.46 11.71 -0.27
CA ILE A 93 14.73 10.29 0.02
C ILE A 93 13.42 9.58 0.36
N LEU A 94 12.61 10.17 1.23
CA LEU A 94 11.35 9.59 1.67
C LEU A 94 10.38 9.40 0.49
N LEU A 95 10.25 10.40 -0.38
CA LEU A 95 9.40 10.31 -1.56
C LEU A 95 9.90 9.25 -2.54
N ASP A 96 11.22 9.08 -2.68
CA ASP A 96 11.83 8.04 -3.52
C ASP A 96 11.57 6.63 -2.96
N GLU A 97 11.64 6.45 -1.64
CA GLU A 97 11.27 5.19 -0.99
C GLU A 97 9.80 4.86 -1.22
N ARG A 98 8.88 5.81 -1.03
CA ARG A 98 7.45 5.60 -1.31
C ARG A 98 7.21 5.27 -2.78
N GLN A 99 7.92 5.93 -3.70
CA GLN A 99 7.84 5.64 -5.14
C GLN A 99 8.25 4.20 -5.47
N LYS A 100 9.32 3.70 -4.84
CA LYS A 100 9.78 2.31 -5.00
C LYS A 100 8.73 1.33 -4.48
N GLU A 101 8.14 1.59 -3.32
CA GLU A 101 7.12 0.71 -2.76
C GLU A 101 5.85 0.64 -3.63
N GLU A 102 5.42 1.78 -4.18
CA GLU A 102 4.31 1.82 -5.15
C GLU A 102 4.66 1.05 -6.43
N GLU A 103 5.91 1.11 -6.89
CA GLU A 103 6.36 0.30 -8.03
C GLU A 103 6.35 -1.20 -7.74
N GLU A 104 6.78 -1.61 -6.54
CA GLU A 104 6.70 -3.00 -6.10
C GLU A 104 5.24 -3.48 -6.02
N LEU A 105 4.35 -2.69 -5.43
CA LEU A 105 2.92 -3.01 -5.39
C LEU A 105 2.35 -3.17 -6.79
N LYS A 106 2.70 -2.27 -7.73
CA LYS A 106 2.29 -2.38 -9.13
C LYS A 106 2.77 -3.68 -9.78
N LYS A 107 4.00 -4.12 -9.50
CA LYS A 107 4.53 -5.40 -10.00
C LYS A 107 3.72 -6.57 -9.45
N LEU A 108 3.41 -6.60 -8.16
CA LEU A 108 2.59 -7.64 -7.53
C LEU A 108 1.17 -7.68 -8.12
N VAL A 109 0.54 -6.52 -8.29
CA VAL A 109 -0.80 -6.40 -8.92
C VAL A 109 -0.77 -6.95 -10.36
N LYS A 110 0.26 -6.62 -11.14
CA LYS A 110 0.45 -7.18 -12.49
C LYS A 110 0.67 -8.69 -12.49
N LEU A 111 1.36 -9.24 -11.51
CA LEU A 111 1.52 -10.68 -11.34
C LEU A 111 0.16 -11.34 -11.00
N ALA A 112 -0.61 -10.76 -10.08
CA ALA A 112 -1.94 -11.22 -9.75
C ALA A 112 -2.92 -11.17 -10.94
N LEU A 113 -2.83 -10.14 -11.80
CA LEU A 113 -3.64 -10.01 -13.02
C LEU A 113 -3.36 -11.08 -14.08
N LYS A 114 -2.14 -11.64 -14.09
CA LYS A 114 -1.76 -12.77 -14.96
C LYS A 114 -2.36 -14.10 -14.50
N GLN A 115 -2.78 -14.19 -13.24
CA GLN A 115 -3.40 -15.40 -12.70
C GLN A 115 -4.84 -15.57 -13.21
N LYS A 116 -5.36 -16.80 -13.09
CA LYS A 116 -6.75 -17.12 -13.46
C LYS A 116 -7.71 -16.73 -12.34
N ILE A 117 -7.96 -15.44 -12.23
CA ILE A 117 -8.85 -14.82 -11.23
C ILE A 117 -10.23 -14.46 -11.83
N PRO A 118 -11.29 -14.36 -11.00
CA PRO A 118 -12.61 -13.94 -11.46
C PRO A 118 -12.60 -12.52 -12.02
N ASP A 119 -13.47 -12.23 -12.98
CA ASP A 119 -13.60 -10.89 -13.58
C ASP A 119 -13.83 -9.79 -12.53
N LYS A 120 -14.60 -10.05 -11.48
CA LYS A 120 -14.80 -9.10 -10.37
C LYS A 120 -13.49 -8.74 -9.66
N THR A 121 -12.63 -9.72 -9.42
CA THR A 121 -11.31 -9.51 -8.79
C THR A 121 -10.34 -8.85 -9.77
N ARG A 122 -10.38 -9.24 -11.05
CA ARG A 122 -9.59 -8.60 -12.10
C ARG A 122 -9.93 -7.12 -12.25
N SER A 123 -11.21 -6.75 -12.23
CA SER A 123 -11.63 -5.34 -12.28
C SER A 123 -11.15 -4.55 -11.06
N LEU A 124 -11.17 -5.16 -9.86
CA LEU A 124 -10.62 -4.53 -8.65
C LEU A 124 -9.11 -4.31 -8.78
N LEU A 125 -8.36 -5.32 -9.22
CA LEU A 125 -6.91 -5.19 -9.40
C LEU A 125 -6.53 -4.18 -10.48
N ARG A 126 -7.30 -4.07 -11.57
CA ARG A 126 -7.09 -3.03 -12.58
C ARG A 126 -7.33 -1.64 -12.01
N HIS A 127 -8.40 -1.47 -11.23
CA HIS A 127 -8.66 -0.21 -10.56
C HIS A 127 -7.51 0.13 -9.60
N ILE A 128 -7.00 -0.84 -8.83
CA ILE A 128 -5.83 -0.65 -7.97
C ILE A 128 -4.59 -0.23 -8.80
N GLU A 129 -4.34 -0.88 -9.94
CA GLU A 129 -3.23 -0.50 -10.83
C GLU A 129 -3.34 0.95 -11.30
N GLU A 130 -4.52 1.39 -11.75
CA GLU A 130 -4.77 2.76 -12.21
C GLU A 130 -4.54 3.78 -11.08
N GLU A 131 -5.02 3.46 -9.87
CA GLU A 131 -4.87 4.32 -8.70
C GLU A 131 -3.42 4.41 -8.19
N ILE A 132 -2.64 3.33 -8.30
CA ILE A 132 -1.19 3.34 -8.04
C ILE A 132 -0.50 4.30 -9.01
N GLU A 133 -0.86 4.28 -10.30
CA GLU A 133 -0.29 5.21 -11.28
C GLU A 133 -0.63 6.67 -10.99
N ILE A 134 -1.83 6.94 -10.50
CA ILE A 134 -2.22 8.28 -10.03
C ILE A 134 -1.39 8.67 -8.80
N THR A 135 -1.21 7.75 -7.85
CA THR A 135 -0.39 7.97 -6.64
C THR A 135 1.05 8.30 -7.00
N GLN A 136 1.67 7.50 -7.87
CA GLN A 136 3.04 7.71 -8.33
C GLN A 136 3.23 9.08 -9.02
N LYS A 137 2.24 9.54 -9.79
CA LYS A 137 2.26 10.87 -10.39
C LYS A 137 2.19 11.97 -9.33
N ARG A 138 1.28 11.84 -8.35
CA ARG A 138 1.15 12.81 -7.25
C ARG A 138 2.45 12.92 -6.45
N LEU A 139 3.10 11.80 -6.13
CA LEU A 139 4.39 11.80 -5.43
C LEU A 139 5.48 12.52 -6.24
N LEU A 140 5.54 12.31 -7.56
CA LEU A 140 6.48 13.02 -8.45
C LEU A 140 6.18 14.52 -8.54
N GLU A 141 4.91 14.90 -8.59
CA GLU A 141 4.51 16.31 -8.63
C GLU A 141 4.91 17.05 -7.36
N ILE A 142 4.79 16.41 -6.19
CA ILE A 142 5.22 16.99 -4.91
C ILE A 142 6.74 17.09 -4.87
N ARG A 143 7.46 16.04 -5.27
CA ARG A 143 8.92 16.07 -5.40
C ARG A 143 9.43 17.20 -6.29
N SER A 144 8.71 17.50 -7.38
CA SER A 144 9.09 18.57 -8.31
C SER A 144 8.80 19.98 -7.79
N ARG A 145 8.09 20.10 -6.67
CA ARG A 145 7.70 21.37 -6.03
C ARG A 145 8.52 21.70 -4.77
N SER A 146 9.15 20.69 -4.17
CA SER A 146 10.21 20.85 -3.15
C SER A 146 11.50 21.28 -3.83
#